data_AF-A0A024K2A9-F1
#
_entry.id   AF-A0A024K2A9-F1
#
_cell.length_a   1.000
_cell.length_b   1.000
_cell.length_c   1.000
_cell.angle_alpha   90.00
_cell.angle_beta   90.00
_cell.angle_gamma   90.00
#
_symmetry.space_group_name_H-M   'P 1'
#
loop_
_entity.id
_entity.type
_entity.pdbx_description
1 polymer ?
#
loop_
_entity_poly.entity_id
_entity_poly.type
_entity_poly.pdbx_seq_one_letter_code
_entity_poly.pdbx_strand_id
1 'polypeptide(L)'
;MTAFAPLHMAPPVPAHPTTPMPFVPEVLFTIFLGIPVLFGVFFAVKHLVTGRGPLLAYCLIGGGFACLFEPIVDTLGLCYIRQEAVTTTFSSMGRDFPLFINFVYIWYVGGLAYLAYRIYQTGVTRKAVFQLYLIDVFINIWLESPGVLMGAYEYYGPQPLNFWGLPLWWVCVNPLMPMTAGALIYRLSPQLRGARLALVIAFIPMADGIANGAAAWPVWTALNLNAHLGFTYLAWLITLGLALTCVWILSFVVARPDDEVFITSKVGIIKAAIFGAPEQDKVPVVVPAS
;
A
#
# COMPACT_ATOMS: atom_id res chain seq x y z
N MET A 1 -14.45 45.11 -29.21
CA MET A 1 -14.30 44.23 -28.04
C MET A 1 -14.11 42.81 -28.54
N THR A 2 -12.86 42.37 -28.62
CA THR A 2 -12.49 41.00 -29.01
C THR A 2 -12.84 40.05 -27.87
N ALA A 3 -13.74 39.11 -28.14
CA ALA A 3 -14.04 38.02 -27.22
C ALA A 3 -12.78 37.15 -27.08
N PHE A 4 -12.24 37.07 -25.86
CA PHE A 4 -11.26 36.04 -25.53
C PHE A 4 -11.94 34.68 -25.76
N ALA A 5 -11.41 33.87 -26.67
CA ALA A 5 -11.73 32.46 -26.72
C ALA A 5 -11.49 31.87 -25.32
N PRO A 6 -12.39 31.04 -24.78
CA PRO A 6 -12.16 30.45 -23.47
C PRO A 6 -10.85 29.68 -23.56
N LEU A 7 -9.88 30.08 -22.73
CA LEU A 7 -8.75 29.25 -22.34
C LEU A 7 -9.29 27.82 -22.20
N HIS A 8 -8.71 26.86 -22.93
CA HIS A 8 -9.09 25.45 -22.86
C HIS A 8 -9.20 25.06 -21.39
N MET A 9 -10.43 25.00 -20.86
CA MET A 9 -10.65 24.59 -19.49
C MET A 9 -10.08 23.19 -19.38
N ALA A 10 -9.31 22.93 -18.33
CA ALA A 10 -8.84 21.58 -18.06
C ALA A 10 -10.05 20.64 -18.08
N PRO A 11 -9.95 19.48 -18.75
CA PRO A 11 -11.04 18.53 -18.76
C PRO A 11 -11.42 18.18 -17.31
N PRO A 12 -12.72 18.11 -16.98
CA PRO A 12 -13.13 17.70 -15.65
C PRO A 12 -12.66 16.27 -15.37
N VAL A 13 -12.51 15.94 -14.09
CA VAL A 13 -12.26 14.56 -13.68
C VAL A 13 -13.34 13.66 -14.29
N PRO A 14 -12.98 12.55 -14.94
CA PRO A 14 -13.95 11.65 -15.53
C PRO A 14 -15.00 11.18 -14.51
N ALA A 15 -16.28 11.37 -14.85
CA ALA A 15 -17.38 10.95 -14.00
C ALA A 15 -17.31 9.44 -13.74
N HIS A 16 -17.45 9.06 -12.47
CA HIS A 16 -17.50 7.66 -12.10
C HIS A 16 -18.93 7.09 -12.31
N PRO A 17 -19.07 5.76 -12.46
CA PRO A 17 -20.37 5.08 -12.48
C PRO A 17 -21.16 5.31 -11.17
N THR A 18 -22.46 5.02 -11.14
CA THR A 18 -23.32 5.20 -9.94
C THR A 18 -24.08 3.94 -9.55
N THR A 19 -23.55 2.78 -9.93
CA THR A 19 -24.16 1.48 -9.64
C THR A 19 -24.06 1.14 -8.14
N PRO A 20 -25.09 0.51 -7.56
CA PRO A 20 -25.13 0.15 -6.16
C PRO A 20 -24.23 -1.06 -5.84
N MET A 21 -23.80 -1.16 -4.58
CA MET A 21 -23.00 -2.24 -4.04
C MET A 21 -23.81 -3.55 -3.99
N PRO A 22 -23.32 -4.62 -4.65
CA PRO A 22 -23.94 -5.93 -4.49
C PRO A 22 -23.70 -6.48 -3.08
N PHE A 23 -24.78 -6.77 -2.35
CA PHE A 23 -24.70 -7.20 -0.94
C PHE A 23 -23.83 -8.45 -0.71
N VAL A 24 -23.94 -9.47 -1.56
CA VAL A 24 -23.17 -10.72 -1.41
C VAL A 24 -21.66 -10.47 -1.62
N PRO A 25 -21.22 -9.84 -2.72
CA PRO A 25 -19.84 -9.36 -2.88
C PRO A 25 -19.32 -8.52 -1.71
N GLU A 26 -20.11 -7.56 -1.22
CA GLU A 26 -19.74 -6.73 -0.07
C GLU A 26 -19.39 -7.59 1.16
N VAL A 27 -20.29 -8.49 1.55
CA VAL A 27 -20.13 -9.35 2.73
C VAL A 27 -18.94 -10.30 2.57
N LEU A 28 -18.83 -10.99 1.43
CA LEU A 28 -17.75 -11.95 1.19
C LEU A 28 -16.39 -11.26 1.18
N PHE A 29 -16.28 -10.10 0.54
CA PHE A 29 -15.02 -9.36 0.46
C PHE A 29 -14.65 -8.74 1.82
N THR A 30 -15.64 -8.28 2.60
CA THR A 30 -15.44 -7.84 3.98
C THR A 30 -14.90 -8.96 4.86
N ILE A 31 -15.44 -10.17 4.77
CA ILE A 31 -14.94 -11.33 5.54
C ILE A 31 -13.51 -11.68 5.09
N PHE A 32 -13.30 -11.77 3.78
CA PHE A 32 -12.00 -12.10 3.18
C PHE A 32 -10.89 -11.16 3.67
N LEU A 33 -11.11 -9.85 3.59
CA LEU A 33 -10.14 -8.83 4.04
C LEU A 33 -10.12 -8.65 5.56
N GLY A 34 -11.20 -8.99 6.26
CA GLY A 34 -11.30 -8.94 7.72
C GLY A 34 -10.49 -10.03 8.43
N ILE A 35 -10.30 -11.20 7.81
CA ILE A 35 -9.53 -12.31 8.41
C ILE A 35 -8.08 -11.88 8.76
N PRO A 36 -7.27 -11.32 7.83
CA PRO A 36 -5.94 -10.79 8.15
C PRO A 36 -5.94 -9.73 9.26
N VAL A 37 -6.97 -8.86 9.30
CA VAL A 37 -7.11 -7.83 10.35
C VAL A 37 -7.31 -8.48 11.71
N LEU A 38 -8.19 -9.49 11.82
CA LEU A 38 -8.43 -10.22 13.07
C LEU A 38 -7.14 -10.87 13.59
N PHE A 39 -6.37 -11.52 12.71
CA PHE A 39 -5.06 -12.06 13.08
C PHE A 39 -4.09 -10.96 13.53
N GLY A 40 -4.01 -9.86 12.78
CA GLY A 40 -3.18 -8.70 13.13
C GLY A 40 -3.51 -8.14 14.51
N VAL A 41 -4.80 -7.90 14.79
CA VAL A 41 -5.29 -7.39 16.08
C VAL A 41 -5.00 -8.39 17.20
N PHE A 42 -5.24 -9.68 16.98
CA PHE A 42 -4.89 -10.72 17.95
C PHE A 42 -3.41 -10.68 18.32
N PHE A 43 -2.51 -10.60 17.34
CA PHE A 43 -1.07 -10.49 17.60
C PHE A 43 -0.67 -9.14 18.23
N ALA A 44 -1.34 -8.05 17.86
CA ALA A 44 -1.12 -6.73 18.47
C ALA A 44 -1.46 -6.75 19.96
N VAL A 45 -2.63 -7.28 20.32
CA VAL A 45 -3.05 -7.46 21.72
C VAL A 45 -2.09 -8.40 22.45
N LYS A 46 -1.73 -9.53 21.83
CA LYS A 46 -0.74 -10.45 22.42
C LYS A 46 0.60 -9.75 22.67
N HIS A 47 1.09 -8.91 21.76
CA HIS A 47 2.34 -8.17 21.94
C HIS A 47 2.26 -7.15 23.08
N LEU A 48 1.12 -6.49 23.26
CA LEU A 48 0.88 -5.59 24.39
C LEU A 48 0.89 -6.34 25.73
N VAL A 49 0.14 -7.45 25.81
CA VAL A 49 0.01 -8.24 27.04
C VAL A 49 1.31 -8.96 27.41
N THR A 50 2.10 -9.38 26.42
CA THR A 50 3.40 -10.07 26.64
C THR A 50 4.60 -9.13 26.76
N GLY A 51 4.38 -7.80 26.75
CA GLY A 51 5.47 -6.82 26.90
C GLY A 51 6.38 -6.65 25.68
N ARG A 52 6.00 -7.17 24.51
CA ARG A 52 6.74 -7.00 23.24
C ARG A 52 6.59 -5.60 22.63
N GLY A 53 5.69 -4.78 23.17
CA GLY A 53 5.51 -3.37 22.83
C GLY A 53 4.37 -3.09 21.83
N PRO A 54 4.01 -1.81 21.64
CA PRO A 54 2.79 -1.40 20.92
C PRO A 54 2.97 -1.24 19.41
N LEU A 55 4.16 -1.49 18.86
CA LEU A 55 4.49 -1.11 17.48
C LEU A 55 3.51 -1.69 16.45
N LEU A 56 3.16 -2.98 16.55
CA LEU A 56 2.19 -3.58 15.63
C LEU A 56 0.81 -2.92 15.74
N ALA A 57 0.36 -2.59 16.95
CA ALA A 57 -0.91 -1.87 17.13
C ALA A 57 -0.88 -0.50 16.44
N TYR A 58 0.22 0.25 16.59
CA TYR A 58 0.39 1.54 15.90
C TYR A 58 0.44 1.41 14.38
N CYS A 59 1.07 0.37 13.85
CA CYS A 59 1.04 0.09 12.41
C CYS A 59 -0.40 -0.17 11.91
N LEU A 60 -1.19 -0.99 12.63
CA LEU A 60 -2.57 -1.30 12.26
C LEU A 60 -3.49 -0.07 12.36
N ILE A 61 -3.33 0.75 13.41
CA ILE A 61 -4.06 2.01 13.56
C ILE A 61 -3.68 2.98 12.45
N GLY A 62 -2.38 3.12 12.15
CA GLY A 62 -1.89 3.92 11.03
C GLY A 62 -2.42 3.45 9.69
N GLY A 63 -2.55 2.13 9.48
CA GLY A 63 -3.23 1.55 8.32
C GLY A 63 -4.69 1.99 8.24
N GLY A 64 -5.43 1.95 9.35
CA GLY A 64 -6.80 2.49 9.39
C GLY A 64 -6.89 3.95 8.97
N PHE A 65 -5.93 4.79 9.35
CA PHE A 65 -5.87 6.19 8.89
C PHE A 65 -5.41 6.34 7.43
N ALA A 66 -4.58 5.42 6.92
CA ALA A 66 -4.16 5.43 5.52
C ALA A 66 -5.33 5.22 4.56
N CYS A 67 -6.42 4.58 4.99
CA CYS A 67 -7.65 4.49 4.21
C CYS A 67 -8.24 5.86 3.81
N LEU A 68 -7.91 6.93 4.52
CA LEU A 68 -8.33 8.29 4.15
C LEU A 68 -7.66 8.80 2.86
N PHE A 69 -6.65 8.09 2.35
CA PHE A 69 -6.01 8.36 1.06
C PHE A 69 -6.77 7.70 -0.10
N GLU A 70 -7.61 6.70 0.17
CA GLU A 70 -8.41 5.98 -0.85
C GLU A 70 -9.19 6.93 -1.77
N PRO A 71 -9.93 7.95 -1.27
CA PRO A 71 -10.68 8.85 -2.16
C PRO A 71 -9.80 9.57 -3.18
N ILE A 72 -8.55 9.86 -2.82
CA ILE A 72 -7.60 10.55 -3.70
C ILE A 72 -7.14 9.60 -4.81
N VAL A 73 -6.66 8.40 -4.43
CA VAL A 73 -6.13 7.44 -5.40
C VAL A 73 -7.24 6.90 -6.30
N ASP A 74 -8.44 6.66 -5.77
CA ASP A 74 -9.60 6.24 -6.57
C ASP A 74 -9.99 7.28 -7.60
N THR A 75 -9.96 8.57 -7.21
CA THR A 75 -10.20 9.67 -8.14
C THR A 75 -9.18 9.69 -9.26
N LEU A 76 -7.89 9.63 -8.91
CA LEU A 76 -6.81 9.83 -9.86
C LEU A 76 -6.58 8.59 -10.74
N GLY A 77 -6.78 7.40 -10.19
CA GLY A 77 -6.62 6.12 -10.89
C GLY A 77 -7.90 5.55 -11.49
N LEU A 78 -9.00 6.31 -11.46
CA LEU A 78 -10.32 5.92 -11.98
C LEU A 78 -10.77 4.54 -11.45
N CYS A 79 -10.63 4.35 -10.15
CA CYS A 79 -11.25 3.24 -9.42
C CYS A 79 -12.62 3.70 -8.92
N TYR A 80 -13.62 2.83 -9.04
CA TYR A 80 -14.96 3.10 -8.56
C TYR A 80 -15.43 1.95 -7.67
N ILE A 81 -15.44 2.21 -6.37
CA ILE A 81 -16.12 1.37 -5.39
C ILE A 81 -17.62 1.65 -5.49
N ARG A 82 -18.41 0.59 -5.56
CA ARG A 82 -19.87 0.70 -5.70
C ARG A 82 -20.49 1.41 -4.48
N GLN A 83 -21.50 2.23 -4.72
CA GLN A 83 -22.14 3.09 -3.70
C GLN A 83 -23.19 2.33 -2.88
N GLU A 84 -23.71 2.96 -1.81
CA GLU A 84 -24.82 2.44 -1.00
C GLU A 84 -24.53 1.11 -0.29
N ALA A 85 -23.26 0.85 0.05
CA ALA A 85 -22.88 -0.33 0.82
C ALA A 85 -23.50 -0.32 2.23
N VAL A 86 -23.93 -1.49 2.70
CA VAL A 86 -24.54 -1.63 4.04
C VAL A 86 -23.55 -1.29 5.16
N THR A 87 -22.27 -1.55 4.91
CA THR A 87 -21.16 -1.33 5.83
C THR A 87 -20.35 -0.07 5.48
N THR A 88 -20.99 0.94 4.88
CA THR A 88 -20.35 2.25 4.62
C THR A 88 -19.76 2.82 5.91
N THR A 89 -18.49 3.22 5.86
CA THR A 89 -17.75 3.71 7.02
C THR A 89 -17.50 5.20 6.98
N PHE A 90 -17.21 5.75 5.80
CA PHE A 90 -17.12 7.19 5.55
C PHE A 90 -17.39 7.48 4.08
N SER A 91 -17.67 8.75 3.79
CA SER A 91 -17.83 9.24 2.43
C SER A 91 -16.93 10.46 2.23
N SER A 92 -16.27 10.54 1.09
CA SER A 92 -15.37 11.64 0.74
C SER A 92 -15.23 11.75 -0.77
N MET A 93 -15.02 12.97 -1.28
CA MET A 93 -14.87 13.25 -2.71
C MET A 93 -16.02 12.70 -3.58
N GLY A 94 -17.24 12.62 -3.03
CA GLY A 94 -18.43 12.12 -3.73
C GLY A 94 -18.55 10.59 -3.80
N ARG A 95 -17.75 9.85 -3.02
CA ARG A 95 -17.75 8.38 -2.98
C ARG A 95 -17.96 7.85 -1.57
N ASP A 96 -18.54 6.66 -1.50
CA ASP A 96 -18.78 5.92 -0.26
C ASP A 96 -17.74 4.80 -0.11
N PHE A 97 -17.21 4.64 1.09
CA PHE A 97 -16.17 3.65 1.38
C PHE A 97 -16.68 2.61 2.38
N PRO A 98 -16.91 1.36 1.93
CA PRO A 98 -17.35 0.27 2.78
C PRO A 98 -16.24 -0.23 3.71
N LEU A 99 -16.63 -1.00 4.71
CA LEU A 99 -15.73 -1.49 5.76
C LEU A 99 -14.56 -2.33 5.21
N PHE A 100 -14.75 -3.05 4.11
CA PHE A 100 -13.69 -3.85 3.52
C PHE A 100 -12.49 -3.00 3.05
N ILE A 101 -12.71 -1.74 2.66
CA ILE A 101 -11.63 -0.82 2.28
C ILE A 101 -10.78 -0.48 3.52
N ASN A 102 -11.43 -0.12 4.64
CA ASN A 102 -10.69 0.09 5.88
C ASN A 102 -9.89 -1.15 6.27
N PHE A 103 -10.47 -2.34 6.11
CA PHE A 103 -9.77 -3.58 6.40
C PHE A 103 -8.54 -3.77 5.53
N VAL A 104 -8.63 -3.60 4.21
CA VAL A 104 -7.45 -3.75 3.34
C VAL A 104 -6.34 -2.80 3.78
N TYR A 105 -6.63 -1.53 4.08
CA TYR A 105 -5.60 -0.59 4.51
C TYR A 105 -4.97 -0.93 5.87
N ILE A 106 -5.76 -1.40 6.84
CA ILE A 106 -5.27 -1.81 8.16
C ILE A 106 -4.20 -2.89 8.03
N TRP A 107 -4.45 -3.93 7.25
CA TRP A 107 -3.54 -5.07 7.19
C TRP A 107 -2.52 -4.97 6.03
N TYR A 108 -2.92 -4.46 4.86
CA TYR A 108 -2.04 -4.35 3.70
C TYR A 108 -1.03 -3.23 3.92
N VAL A 109 -1.47 -2.00 4.14
CA VAL A 109 -0.54 -0.88 4.34
C VAL A 109 0.05 -0.92 5.76
N GLY A 110 -0.78 -1.09 6.79
CA GLY A 110 -0.32 -1.15 8.18
C GLY A 110 0.42 -2.44 8.54
N GLY A 111 -0.25 -3.58 8.37
CA GLY A 111 0.30 -4.90 8.72
C GLY A 111 1.54 -5.29 7.93
N LEU A 112 1.55 -5.10 6.60
CA LEU A 112 2.76 -5.39 5.81
C LEU A 112 3.88 -4.37 6.07
N ALA A 113 3.58 -3.13 6.47
CA ALA A 113 4.64 -2.21 6.93
C ALA A 113 5.36 -2.73 8.18
N TYR A 114 4.61 -3.28 9.15
CA TYR A 114 5.21 -3.94 10.30
C TYR A 114 6.07 -5.14 9.87
N LEU A 115 5.58 -5.96 8.94
CA LEU A 115 6.31 -7.12 8.44
C LEU A 115 7.59 -6.70 7.69
N ALA A 116 7.50 -5.71 6.82
CA ALA A 116 8.64 -5.14 6.08
C ALA A 116 9.70 -4.60 7.05
N TYR A 117 9.29 -3.81 8.06
CA TYR A 117 10.17 -3.37 9.14
C TYR A 117 10.91 -4.55 9.80
N ARG A 118 10.17 -5.60 10.18
CA ARG A 118 10.76 -6.78 10.84
C ARG A 118 11.74 -7.51 9.93
N ILE A 119 11.44 -7.62 8.64
CA ILE A 119 12.33 -8.21 7.64
C ILE A 119 13.60 -7.35 7.48
N TYR A 120 13.49 -6.03 7.44
CA TYR A 120 14.65 -5.14 7.34
C TYR A 120 15.55 -5.24 8.57
N GLN A 121 14.97 -5.44 9.76
CA GLN A 121 15.73 -5.66 11.00
C GLN A 121 16.54 -6.95 11.02
N THR A 122 16.15 -7.98 10.27
CA THR A 122 16.95 -9.22 10.16
C THR A 122 18.12 -9.10 9.19
N GLY A 123 18.24 -7.96 8.51
CA GLY A 123 19.15 -7.79 7.38
C GLY A 123 18.53 -8.34 6.09
N VAL A 124 18.55 -7.54 5.04
CA VAL A 124 18.12 -7.95 3.69
C VAL A 124 19.14 -7.51 2.66
N THR A 125 19.35 -8.29 1.62
CA THR A 125 20.17 -7.89 0.48
C THR A 125 19.36 -7.04 -0.50
N ARG A 126 20.00 -6.31 -1.41
CA ARG A 126 19.28 -5.54 -2.44
C ARG A 126 18.38 -6.45 -3.28
N LYS A 127 18.89 -7.64 -3.63
CA LYS A 127 18.12 -8.67 -4.35
C LYS A 127 16.88 -9.08 -3.55
N ALA A 128 16.99 -9.25 -2.23
CA ALA A 128 15.86 -9.59 -1.38
C ALA A 128 14.81 -8.47 -1.35
N VAL A 129 15.21 -7.18 -1.36
CA VAL A 129 14.27 -6.04 -1.43
C VAL A 129 13.42 -6.10 -2.72
N PHE A 130 14.04 -6.37 -3.88
CA PHE A 130 13.30 -6.58 -5.13
C PHE A 130 12.41 -7.82 -5.11
N GLN A 131 12.84 -8.90 -4.44
CA GLN A 131 12.01 -10.10 -4.27
C GLN A 131 10.81 -9.83 -3.38
N LEU A 132 10.96 -9.05 -2.30
CA LEU A 132 9.86 -8.64 -1.43
C LEU A 132 8.84 -7.81 -2.20
N TYR A 133 9.31 -6.83 -2.99
CA TYR A 133 8.47 -6.08 -3.91
C TYR A 133 7.66 -7.00 -4.83
N LEU A 134 8.34 -7.93 -5.53
CA LEU A 134 7.65 -8.84 -6.45
C LEU A 134 6.66 -9.78 -5.75
N ILE A 135 7.00 -10.28 -4.56
CA ILE A 135 6.07 -11.09 -3.75
C ILE A 135 4.82 -10.28 -3.42
N ASP A 136 5.00 -9.02 -3.02
CA ASP A 136 3.90 -8.13 -2.67
C ASP A 136 3.03 -7.76 -3.90
N VAL A 137 3.62 -7.56 -5.08
CA VAL A 137 2.86 -7.44 -6.35
C VAL A 137 1.89 -8.62 -6.52
N PHE A 138 2.36 -9.85 -6.30
CA PHE A 138 1.50 -11.04 -6.42
C PHE A 138 0.47 -11.18 -5.30
N ILE A 139 0.83 -10.81 -4.07
CA ILE A 139 -0.11 -10.73 -2.96
C ILE A 139 -1.24 -9.76 -3.35
N ASN A 140 -0.88 -8.58 -3.84
CA ASN A 140 -1.83 -7.57 -4.24
C ASN A 140 -2.79 -8.06 -5.35
N ILE A 141 -2.25 -8.66 -6.42
CA ILE A 141 -3.07 -9.29 -7.47
C ILE A 141 -4.09 -10.28 -6.87
N TRP A 142 -3.65 -11.14 -5.95
CA TRP A 142 -4.51 -12.15 -5.34
C TRP A 142 -5.60 -11.54 -4.44
N LEU A 143 -5.33 -10.40 -3.81
CA LEU A 143 -6.28 -9.72 -2.93
C LEU A 143 -7.33 -8.92 -3.69
N GLU A 144 -6.91 -8.23 -4.73
CA GLU A 144 -7.77 -7.33 -5.49
C GLU A 144 -8.67 -8.09 -6.47
N SER A 145 -8.14 -9.17 -7.07
CA SER A 145 -8.88 -9.93 -8.09
C SER A 145 -10.25 -10.42 -7.62
N PRO A 146 -10.44 -11.00 -6.41
CA PRO A 146 -11.77 -11.39 -5.94
C PRO A 146 -12.78 -10.24 -5.92
N GLY A 147 -12.38 -9.06 -5.42
CA GLY A 147 -13.28 -7.92 -5.30
C GLY A 147 -13.75 -7.41 -6.67
N VAL A 148 -12.83 -7.29 -7.62
CA VAL A 148 -13.13 -6.92 -9.01
C VAL A 148 -14.00 -7.96 -9.70
N LEU A 149 -13.64 -9.26 -9.61
CA LEU A 149 -14.36 -10.34 -10.27
C LEU A 149 -15.79 -10.53 -9.72
N MET A 150 -16.00 -10.23 -8.43
CA MET A 150 -17.33 -10.23 -7.81
C MET A 150 -18.12 -8.94 -8.07
N GLY A 151 -17.48 -7.89 -8.62
CA GLY A 151 -18.12 -6.62 -8.96
C GLY A 151 -18.28 -5.64 -7.79
N ALA A 152 -17.54 -5.82 -6.69
CA ALA A 152 -17.55 -4.91 -5.53
C ALA A 152 -16.98 -3.52 -5.88
N TYR A 153 -16.08 -3.46 -6.86
CA TYR A 153 -15.55 -2.24 -7.45
C TYR A 153 -15.11 -2.51 -8.89
N GLU A 154 -14.91 -1.44 -9.66
CA GLU A 154 -14.43 -1.53 -11.04
C GLU A 154 -13.47 -0.39 -11.38
N TYR A 155 -12.60 -0.63 -12.35
CA TYR A 155 -11.74 0.41 -12.91
C TYR A 155 -12.30 0.87 -14.25
N TYR A 156 -12.56 2.17 -14.35
CA TYR A 156 -13.15 2.78 -15.55
C TYR A 156 -12.12 3.60 -16.33
N GLY A 157 -12.49 3.99 -17.55
CA GLY A 157 -11.60 4.70 -18.47
C GLY A 157 -10.59 3.80 -19.19
N PRO A 158 -9.62 4.40 -19.92
CA PRO A 158 -8.68 3.69 -20.80
C PRO A 158 -7.52 3.02 -20.03
N GLN A 159 -7.86 2.10 -19.13
CA GLN A 159 -6.92 1.43 -18.23
C GLN A 159 -5.92 0.50 -18.96
N PRO A 160 -4.60 0.67 -18.79
CA PRO A 160 -3.61 -0.22 -19.38
C PRO A 160 -3.51 -1.54 -18.62
N LEU A 161 -3.21 -2.63 -19.32
CA LEU A 161 -3.07 -3.99 -18.75
C LEU A 161 -4.27 -4.45 -17.90
N ASN A 162 -5.47 -4.05 -18.29
CA ASN A 162 -6.70 -4.44 -17.61
C ASN A 162 -7.25 -5.76 -18.18
N PHE A 163 -6.68 -6.90 -17.76
CA PHE A 163 -6.99 -8.20 -18.36
C PHE A 163 -8.32 -8.82 -17.90
N TRP A 164 -8.71 -8.61 -16.64
CA TRP A 164 -9.95 -9.19 -16.06
C TRP A 164 -10.74 -8.19 -15.21
N GLY A 165 -10.52 -6.89 -15.43
CA GLY A 165 -11.10 -5.82 -14.64
C GLY A 165 -10.09 -5.16 -13.69
N LEU A 166 -8.93 -5.79 -13.43
CA LEU A 166 -7.83 -5.24 -12.61
C LEU A 166 -6.69 -4.70 -13.50
N PRO A 167 -6.45 -3.38 -13.55
CA PRO A 167 -5.30 -2.79 -14.23
C PRO A 167 -4.01 -3.09 -13.47
N LEU A 168 -3.09 -3.84 -14.08
CA LEU A 168 -1.86 -4.29 -13.40
C LEU A 168 -0.84 -3.18 -13.09
N TRP A 169 -1.13 -1.92 -13.42
CA TRP A 169 -0.29 -0.81 -12.99
C TRP A 169 -0.44 -0.53 -11.49
N TRP A 170 -1.64 -0.72 -10.92
CA TRP A 170 -1.91 -0.54 -9.48
C TRP A 170 -1.06 -1.46 -8.64
N VAL A 171 -1.04 -2.74 -9.00
CA VAL A 171 -0.30 -3.77 -8.25
C VAL A 171 1.22 -3.58 -8.31
N CYS A 172 1.72 -2.75 -9.24
CA CYS A 172 3.13 -2.36 -9.30
C CYS A 172 3.45 -1.15 -8.40
N VAL A 173 2.48 -0.29 -8.08
CA VAL A 173 2.69 0.87 -7.22
C VAL A 173 2.38 0.54 -5.77
N ASN A 174 1.29 -0.20 -5.52
CA ASN A 174 0.77 -0.49 -4.19
C ASN A 174 1.81 -1.10 -3.22
N PRO A 175 2.69 -2.04 -3.62
CA PRO A 175 3.75 -2.56 -2.76
C PRO A 175 4.70 -1.52 -2.18
N LEU A 176 4.87 -0.38 -2.86
CA LEU A 176 5.74 0.69 -2.40
C LEU A 176 5.23 1.29 -1.08
N MET A 177 3.92 1.28 -0.83
CA MET A 177 3.31 1.86 0.38
C MET A 177 3.81 1.15 1.65
N PRO A 178 3.58 -0.17 1.85
CA PRO A 178 4.06 -0.86 3.04
C PRO A 178 5.58 -0.96 3.11
N MET A 179 6.29 -1.09 1.97
CA MET A 179 7.75 -1.12 1.95
C MET A 179 8.36 0.21 2.42
N THR A 180 7.82 1.33 1.95
CA THR A 180 8.26 2.67 2.37
C THR A 180 7.94 2.92 3.84
N ALA A 181 6.75 2.55 4.29
CA ALA A 181 6.38 2.64 5.71
C ALA A 181 7.32 1.80 6.60
N GLY A 182 7.59 0.55 6.21
CA GLY A 182 8.54 -0.31 6.90
C GLY A 182 9.96 0.27 6.95
N ALA A 183 10.41 0.92 5.87
CA ALA A 183 11.70 1.59 5.81
C ALA A 183 11.78 2.81 6.74
N LEU A 184 10.73 3.63 6.79
CA LEU A 184 10.62 4.77 7.72
C LEU A 184 10.70 4.28 9.18
N ILE A 185 9.91 3.27 9.53
CA ILE A 185 9.92 2.67 10.88
C ILE A 185 11.31 2.11 11.19
N TYR A 186 11.91 1.36 10.26
CA TYR A 186 13.23 0.74 10.45
C TYR A 186 14.30 1.78 10.74
N ARG A 187 14.41 2.81 9.90
CA ARG A 187 15.48 3.82 10.02
C ARG A 187 15.27 4.77 11.18
N LEU A 188 14.03 5.09 11.52
CA LEU A 188 13.70 6.01 12.62
C LEU A 188 13.52 5.30 13.97
N SER A 189 13.45 3.96 13.99
CA SER A 189 13.27 3.20 15.24
C SER A 189 14.24 3.56 16.37
N PRO A 190 15.54 3.87 16.14
CA PRO A 190 16.43 4.29 17.23
C PRO A 190 15.98 5.57 17.95
N GLN A 191 15.30 6.47 17.24
CA GLN A 191 14.81 7.76 17.74
C GLN A 191 13.38 7.69 18.30
N LEU A 192 12.62 6.64 17.96
CA LEU A 192 11.22 6.42 18.37
C LEU A 192 11.14 5.66 19.69
N ARG A 193 11.40 6.35 20.80
CA ARG A 193 11.27 5.79 22.16
C ARG A 193 10.07 6.37 22.91
N GLY A 194 9.45 5.56 23.78
CA GLY A 194 8.31 5.98 24.60
C GLY A 194 7.15 6.47 23.75
N ALA A 195 6.58 7.64 24.11
CA ALA A 195 5.45 8.24 23.40
C ALA A 195 5.75 8.57 21.93
N ARG A 196 7.01 8.81 21.55
CA ARG A 196 7.39 9.10 20.16
C ARG A 196 7.13 7.93 19.22
N LEU A 197 7.07 6.71 19.74
CA LEU A 197 6.71 5.53 18.95
C LEU A 197 5.32 5.64 18.32
N ALA A 198 4.42 6.43 18.90
CA ALA A 198 3.10 6.69 18.32
C ALA A 198 3.15 7.45 16.98
N LEU A 199 4.27 8.11 16.64
CA LEU A 199 4.48 8.74 15.32
C LEU A 199 4.39 7.73 14.17
N VAL A 200 4.58 6.44 14.44
CA VAL A 200 4.35 5.36 13.46
C VAL A 200 2.94 5.43 12.87
N ILE A 201 1.93 5.84 13.64
CA ILE A 201 0.55 6.02 13.16
C ILE A 201 0.52 7.01 11.99
N ALA A 202 1.31 8.08 12.05
CA ALA A 202 1.38 9.09 10.97
C ALA A 202 2.28 8.64 9.80
N PHE A 203 3.31 7.83 10.06
CA PHE A 203 4.21 7.37 9.01
C PHE A 203 3.51 6.48 7.97
N ILE A 204 2.52 5.68 8.37
CA ILE A 204 1.78 4.80 7.46
C ILE A 204 1.06 5.59 6.35
N PRO A 205 0.13 6.54 6.64
CA PRO A 205 -0.54 7.34 5.60
C PRO A 205 0.43 8.23 4.83
N MET A 206 1.51 8.72 5.45
CA MET A 206 2.55 9.47 4.73
C MET A 206 3.26 8.61 3.68
N ALA A 207 3.59 7.36 4.04
CA ALA A 207 4.25 6.43 3.12
C ALA A 207 3.38 6.08 1.92
N ASP A 208 2.07 5.93 2.12
CA ASP A 208 1.10 5.78 1.06
C ASP A 208 1.14 6.97 0.08
N GLY A 209 0.99 8.20 0.60
CA GLY A 209 1.06 9.40 -0.22
C GLY A 209 2.40 9.56 -0.96
N ILE A 210 3.52 9.21 -0.33
CA ILE A 210 4.85 9.21 -0.96
C ILE A 210 4.91 8.20 -2.11
N ALA A 211 4.48 6.95 -1.87
CA ALA A 211 4.54 5.88 -2.85
C ALA A 211 3.70 6.20 -4.09
N ASN A 212 2.44 6.54 -3.87
CA ASN A 212 1.50 6.85 -4.94
C ASN A 212 1.89 8.13 -5.69
N GLY A 213 2.21 9.21 -4.95
CA GLY A 213 2.63 10.47 -5.55
C GLY A 213 3.95 10.37 -6.36
N ALA A 214 4.91 9.57 -5.91
CA ALA A 214 6.20 9.43 -6.59
C ALA A 214 6.11 8.59 -7.87
N ALA A 215 5.25 7.56 -7.91
CA ALA A 215 5.25 6.58 -8.99
C ALA A 215 4.03 6.67 -9.92
N ALA A 216 2.81 6.90 -9.41
CA ALA A 216 1.57 6.73 -10.17
C ALA A 216 1.14 7.94 -11.01
N TRP A 217 1.73 9.11 -10.76
CA TRP A 217 1.35 10.36 -11.44
C TRP A 217 1.32 10.28 -12.98
N PRO A 218 2.18 9.52 -13.70
CA PRO A 218 2.10 9.44 -15.15
C PRO A 218 0.79 8.78 -15.63
N VAL A 219 0.42 7.64 -15.04
CA VAL A 219 -0.83 6.94 -15.40
C VAL A 219 -2.03 7.75 -14.97
N TRP A 220 -2.04 8.32 -13.77
CA TRP A 220 -3.12 9.21 -13.34
C TRP A 220 -3.34 10.36 -14.31
N THR A 221 -2.27 11.00 -14.77
CA THR A 221 -2.34 12.08 -15.76
C THR A 221 -2.95 11.57 -17.07
N ALA A 222 -2.47 10.44 -17.59
CA ALA A 222 -2.97 9.87 -18.83
C ALA A 222 -4.46 9.48 -18.75
N LEU A 223 -4.88 8.89 -17.62
CA LEU A 223 -6.27 8.51 -17.38
C LEU A 223 -7.18 9.74 -17.28
N ASN A 224 -6.78 10.77 -16.53
CA ASN A 224 -7.58 11.98 -16.34
C ASN A 224 -7.61 12.89 -17.58
N LEU A 225 -6.66 12.75 -18.51
CA LEU A 225 -6.74 13.34 -19.84
C LEU A 225 -7.67 12.55 -20.79
N ASN A 226 -8.23 11.42 -20.34
CA ASN A 226 -8.93 10.45 -21.17
C ASN A 226 -8.11 10.09 -22.43
N ALA A 227 -6.80 9.94 -22.26
CA ALA A 227 -5.90 9.67 -23.36
C ALA A 227 -6.19 8.30 -23.96
N HIS A 228 -5.94 8.14 -25.26
CA HIS A 228 -6.15 6.85 -25.90
C HIS A 228 -5.28 5.75 -25.27
N LEU A 229 -5.71 4.49 -25.41
CA LEU A 229 -5.08 3.36 -24.74
C LEU A 229 -3.56 3.23 -24.98
N GLY A 230 -3.09 3.48 -26.21
CA GLY A 230 -1.64 3.52 -26.49
C GLY A 230 -0.84 4.50 -25.62
N PHE A 231 -1.40 5.66 -25.27
CA PHE A 231 -0.74 6.63 -24.40
C PHE A 231 -0.78 6.19 -22.93
N THR A 232 -1.87 5.55 -22.49
CA THR A 232 -1.92 4.99 -21.14
C THR A 232 -0.97 3.81 -20.96
N TYR A 233 -0.69 3.02 -22.00
CA TYR A 233 0.40 2.03 -22.01
C TYR A 233 1.79 2.68 -21.87
N LEU A 234 2.06 3.79 -22.56
CA LEU A 234 3.32 4.52 -22.38
C LEU A 234 3.45 5.06 -20.95
N ALA A 235 2.39 5.66 -20.42
CA ALA A 235 2.34 6.14 -19.04
C ALA A 235 2.55 5.01 -18.02
N TRP A 236 2.01 3.82 -18.28
CA TRP A 236 2.26 2.63 -17.47
C TRP A 236 3.74 2.23 -17.48
N LEU A 237 4.41 2.20 -18.63
CA LEU A 237 5.85 1.88 -18.69
C LEU A 237 6.68 2.87 -17.87
N ILE A 238 6.35 4.16 -17.92
CA ILE A 238 7.00 5.19 -17.11
C ILE A 238 6.73 4.94 -15.61
N THR A 239 5.48 4.67 -15.24
CA THR A 239 5.06 4.36 -13.87
C THR A 239 5.79 3.14 -13.31
N LEU A 240 5.93 2.08 -14.10
CA LEU A 240 6.70 0.89 -13.74
C LEU A 240 8.19 1.24 -13.53
N GLY A 241 8.78 2.04 -14.42
CA GLY A 241 10.15 2.52 -14.28
C GLY A 241 10.36 3.34 -13.01
N LEU A 242 9.41 4.21 -12.66
CA LEU A 242 9.42 4.97 -11.41
C LEU A 242 9.27 4.05 -10.20
N ALA A 243 8.36 3.09 -10.23
CA ALA A 243 8.18 2.13 -9.15
C ALA A 243 9.46 1.31 -8.89
N LEU A 244 10.08 0.77 -9.93
CA LEU A 244 11.37 0.07 -9.82
C LEU A 244 12.50 0.98 -9.32
N THR A 245 12.47 2.26 -9.69
CA THR A 245 13.39 3.28 -9.17
C THR A 245 13.17 3.50 -7.68
N CYS A 246 11.92 3.56 -7.21
CA CYS A 246 11.61 3.63 -5.78
C CYS A 246 12.12 2.38 -5.03
N VAL A 247 11.93 1.18 -5.57
CA VAL A 247 12.48 -0.06 -4.98
C VAL A 247 14.01 -0.01 -4.93
N TRP A 248 14.66 0.48 -5.99
CA TRP A 248 16.10 0.67 -6.04
C TRP A 248 16.59 1.66 -4.99
N ILE A 249 15.92 2.81 -4.82
CA ILE A 249 16.21 3.80 -3.77
C ILE A 249 16.05 3.17 -2.37
N LEU A 250 14.93 2.48 -2.13
CA LEU A 250 14.68 1.79 -0.87
C LEU A 250 15.79 0.78 -0.55
N SER A 251 16.34 0.12 -1.57
CA SER A 251 17.45 -0.83 -1.39
C SER A 251 18.71 -0.18 -0.81
N PHE A 252 18.99 1.10 -1.05
CA PHE A 252 20.11 1.79 -0.37
C PHE A 252 19.80 2.15 1.07
N VAL A 253 18.51 2.28 1.40
CA VAL A 253 18.06 2.69 2.73
C VAL A 253 18.04 1.50 3.68
N VAL A 254 17.60 0.33 3.20
CA VAL A 254 17.33 -0.84 4.06
C VAL A 254 18.25 -2.03 3.84
N ALA A 255 18.88 -2.15 2.66
CA ALA A 255 19.69 -3.33 2.37
C ALA A 255 21.07 -3.29 3.02
N ARG A 256 21.63 -4.48 3.18
CA ARG A 256 22.96 -4.76 3.70
C ARG A 256 23.80 -5.52 2.64
N PRO A 257 25.12 -5.45 2.73
CA PRO A 257 26.03 -6.36 2.02
C PRO A 257 25.66 -7.83 2.27
N ASP A 258 25.90 -8.69 1.29
CA ASP A 258 25.49 -10.11 1.34
C ASP A 258 26.17 -10.88 2.50
N ASP A 259 27.38 -10.47 2.89
CA ASP A 259 28.16 -11.03 4.00
C ASP A 259 27.64 -10.61 5.39
N GLU A 260 26.81 -9.57 5.47
CA GLU A 260 26.17 -9.11 6.71
C GLU A 260 24.77 -9.71 6.94
N VAL A 261 24.25 -10.52 6.00
CA VAL A 261 22.90 -11.09 6.08
C VAL A 261 22.95 -12.56 6.53
N PHE A 262 22.66 -12.79 7.81
CA PHE A 262 22.73 -14.12 8.43
C PHE A 262 21.56 -15.04 8.05
N ILE A 263 20.37 -14.49 7.83
CA ILE A 263 19.17 -15.27 7.52
C ILE A 263 18.89 -15.23 6.01
N THR A 264 19.36 -16.25 5.29
CA THR A 264 19.23 -16.33 3.82
C THR A 264 18.09 -17.24 3.35
N SER A 265 17.57 -18.12 4.21
CA SER A 265 16.47 -19.02 3.83
C SER A 265 15.11 -18.30 3.90
N LYS A 266 14.25 -18.51 2.89
CA LYS A 266 12.89 -17.90 2.83
C LYS A 266 12.05 -18.25 4.07
N VAL A 267 12.11 -19.50 4.50
CA VAL A 267 11.41 -19.98 5.71
C VAL A 267 11.99 -19.33 6.97
N GLY A 268 13.31 -19.14 7.02
CA GLY A 268 13.99 -18.44 8.11
C GLY A 268 13.56 -16.99 8.23
N ILE A 269 13.49 -16.26 7.11
CA ILE A 269 13.06 -14.85 7.07
C ILE A 269 11.61 -14.73 7.57
N ILE A 270 10.70 -15.57 7.08
CA ILE A 270 9.29 -15.54 7.51
C ILE A 270 9.17 -15.86 9.01
N LYS A 271 9.87 -16.91 9.49
CA LYS A 271 9.88 -17.25 10.91
C LYS A 271 10.42 -16.11 11.76
N ALA A 272 11.53 -15.49 11.35
CA ALA A 272 12.15 -14.38 12.06
C ALA A 272 11.26 -13.12 12.06
N ALA A 273 10.58 -12.85 10.96
CA ALA A 273 9.66 -11.72 10.84
C ALA A 273 8.41 -11.88 11.72
N ILE A 274 7.87 -13.10 11.81
CA ILE A 274 6.68 -13.39 12.63
C ILE A 274 7.05 -13.56 14.12
N PHE A 275 8.00 -14.43 14.42
CA PHE A 275 8.28 -14.88 15.80
C PHE A 275 9.44 -14.14 16.47
N GLY A 276 10.28 -13.45 15.70
CA GLY A 276 11.51 -12.82 16.17
C GLY A 276 12.74 -13.61 15.73
N ALA A 277 13.78 -12.89 15.30
CA ALA A 277 15.11 -13.46 15.21
C ALA A 277 15.71 -13.60 16.63
N PRO A 278 16.47 -14.67 16.90
CA PRO A 278 17.36 -14.75 18.06
C PRO A 278 18.22 -13.49 18.19
N GLU A 279 18.56 -13.08 19.42
CA GLU A 279 19.24 -11.80 19.67
C GLU A 279 20.60 -11.69 18.96
N GLN A 280 21.29 -12.82 18.84
CA GLN A 280 22.52 -13.01 18.06
C GLN A 280 22.36 -12.81 16.54
N ASP A 281 21.14 -12.92 16.02
CA ASP A 281 20.82 -12.80 14.59
C ASP A 281 20.21 -11.42 14.25
N LYS A 282 20.07 -10.53 15.24
CA LYS A 282 19.60 -9.16 15.03
C LYS A 282 20.79 -8.28 14.67
N VAL A 283 20.72 -7.65 13.49
CA VAL A 283 21.77 -6.72 13.06
C VAL A 283 21.61 -5.39 13.80
N PRO A 284 22.66 -4.84 14.44
CA PRO A 284 22.61 -3.52 15.07
C PRO A 284 22.19 -2.46 14.06
N VAL A 285 21.22 -1.60 14.44
CA VAL A 285 20.86 -0.46 13.60
C VAL A 285 22.05 0.49 13.57
N VAL A 286 22.74 0.57 12.42
CA VAL A 286 23.83 1.53 12.20
C VAL A 286 23.27 2.95 12.36
N VAL A 287 23.58 3.55 13.51
CA VAL A 287 23.37 4.97 13.76
C VAL A 287 24.52 5.70 13.07
N PRO A 288 24.27 6.62 12.13
CA PRO A 288 25.34 7.46 11.59
C PRO A 288 26.00 8.20 12.76
N ALA A 289 27.34 8.21 12.81
CA ALA A 289 28.05 9.05 13.76
C ALA A 289 27.57 10.50 13.60
N SER A 290 27.15 11.10 14.70
CA SER A 290 26.72 12.50 14.81
C SER A 290 27.83 13.46 14.43
#